data_AF-A0A3B8SQW3-F1
#
_entry.id   AF-A0A3B8SQW3-F1
#
_cell.length_a   1.000
_cell.length_b   1.000
_cell.length_c   1.000
_cell.angle_alpha   90.00
_cell.angle_beta   90.00
_cell.angle_gamma   90.00
#
_symmetry.space_group_name_H-M   'P 1'
#
loop_
_entity.id
_entity.type
_entity.pdbx_description
1 polymer ?
#
loop_
_entity_poly.entity_id
_entity_poly.type
_entity_poly.pdbx_seq_one_letter_code
_entity_poly.pdbx_strand_id
1 'polypeptide(L)'
;MLEVYKKIEKTMDNPYGTIKITNMDELKKPFLLCLSAQDMNPKSVFGIIKEGARAARVNTTDEVAAGFKIGEFPVDFLGLSFEKDETYQRNYEEIVDSFIYPFLVSNGEKDVNNVKKRARKINIMTYCDGTLTYANIEKRLETKLQNDGYSESDIRDILSQIALVAIGTMVDTSDLKATTASFIDVNDIEIYNERTNGYRRLLDNKQRKSIYGRLRNNNILYIFDGSGNHSLKEYFLDSNVAKPALSSVLSEFLQNSISNEHNNTLVGISADNILKQLNIYGDERKSPLELLRVLDGELSYNGAIRYTGEEARLRHELDMSYVEMQKTKDKLDRVQNEKDKKESDLKSVIEGIRKYSSDTAFYQILVSAKMWQAPTGRDVFEEQSDRAIREIYNQLLGDEVENRQEGGSPKL
;
A
#
# COMPACT_ATOMS: atom_id res chain seq x y z
N MET A 1 -2.48 -11.26 -11.87
CA MET A 1 -3.92 -11.23 -11.48
C MET A 1 -4.20 -10.08 -10.52
N LEU A 2 -5.32 -9.35 -10.70
CA LEU A 2 -5.75 -8.26 -9.82
C LEU A 2 -6.29 -8.79 -8.49
N GLU A 3 -5.85 -8.19 -7.38
CA GLU A 3 -6.39 -8.44 -6.05
C GLU A 3 -6.88 -7.13 -5.43
N VAL A 4 -8.11 -7.16 -4.91
CA VAL A 4 -8.71 -6.02 -4.20
C VAL A 4 -8.79 -6.34 -2.72
N TYR A 5 -8.32 -5.40 -1.92
CA TYR A 5 -8.28 -5.49 -0.46
C TYR A 5 -9.19 -4.44 0.16
N LYS A 6 -9.87 -4.80 1.23
CA LYS A 6 -10.76 -3.93 2.00
C LYS A 6 -10.30 -3.83 3.45
N LYS A 7 -10.24 -2.60 3.99
CA LYS A 7 -10.04 -2.37 5.42
C LYS A 7 -11.24 -2.87 6.20
N ILE A 8 -10.98 -3.63 7.25
CA ILE A 8 -11.97 -4.03 8.23
C ILE A 8 -11.43 -3.81 9.64
N GLU A 9 -12.30 -4.03 10.61
CA GLU A 9 -11.93 -4.07 12.01
C GLU A 9 -10.96 -5.23 12.27
N LYS A 10 -9.91 -4.98 13.05
CA LYS A 10 -8.97 -6.04 13.43
C LYS A 10 -9.63 -7.03 14.37
N THR A 11 -9.30 -8.30 14.18
CA THR A 11 -9.68 -9.41 15.05
C THR A 11 -8.47 -10.29 15.32
N MET A 12 -8.58 -11.24 16.24
CA MET A 12 -7.53 -12.25 16.47
C MET A 12 -7.20 -13.03 15.20
N ASP A 13 -8.21 -13.38 14.39
CA ASP A 13 -8.04 -14.12 13.14
C ASP A 13 -7.53 -13.23 12.00
N ASN A 14 -7.78 -11.92 12.07
CA ASN A 14 -7.27 -10.94 11.11
C ASN A 14 -6.61 -9.73 11.80
N PRO A 15 -5.36 -9.89 12.29
CA PRO A 15 -4.66 -8.85 13.04
C PRO A 15 -4.22 -7.66 12.18
N TYR A 16 -4.19 -7.81 10.85
CA TYR A 16 -3.93 -6.73 9.92
C TYR A 16 -5.17 -5.84 9.71
N GLY A 17 -6.37 -6.38 9.94
CA GLY A 17 -7.64 -5.69 9.71
C GLY A 17 -7.82 -5.32 8.24
N THR A 18 -7.46 -6.25 7.35
CA THR A 18 -7.62 -6.12 5.91
C THR A 18 -8.00 -7.48 5.34
N ILE A 19 -9.00 -7.55 4.47
CA ILE A 19 -9.43 -8.79 3.81
C ILE A 19 -9.34 -8.64 2.30
N LYS A 20 -9.02 -9.74 1.60
CA LYS A 20 -9.15 -9.80 0.15
C LYS A 20 -10.63 -9.97 -0.19
N ILE A 21 -11.12 -9.17 -1.13
CA ILE A 21 -12.47 -9.31 -1.67
C ILE A 21 -12.45 -10.42 -2.72
N THR A 22 -13.32 -11.41 -2.53
CA THR A 22 -13.46 -12.54 -3.44
C THR A 22 -14.55 -12.32 -4.49
N ASN A 23 -15.52 -11.46 -4.21
CA ASN A 23 -16.62 -11.13 -5.12
C ASN A 23 -16.85 -9.61 -5.18
N MET A 24 -16.63 -9.01 -6.35
CA MET A 24 -16.79 -7.56 -6.54
C MET A 24 -18.25 -7.10 -6.46
N ASP A 25 -19.22 -7.99 -6.68
CA ASP A 25 -20.65 -7.66 -6.58
C ASP A 25 -21.08 -7.30 -5.15
N GLU A 26 -20.24 -7.60 -4.16
CA GLU A 26 -20.43 -7.20 -2.76
C GLU A 26 -20.15 -5.70 -2.52
N LEU A 27 -19.42 -5.05 -3.43
CA LEU A 27 -19.10 -3.62 -3.35
C LEU A 27 -20.25 -2.77 -3.86
N LYS A 28 -21.23 -2.51 -2.98
CA LYS A 28 -22.41 -1.67 -3.30
C LYS A 28 -22.34 -0.28 -2.68
N LYS A 29 -21.52 -0.10 -1.65
CA LYS A 29 -21.31 1.17 -0.95
C LYS A 29 -20.43 2.11 -1.77
N PRO A 30 -20.46 3.42 -1.50
CA PRO A 30 -19.35 4.29 -1.82
C PRO A 30 -18.02 3.71 -1.31
N PHE A 31 -16.94 3.97 -2.05
CA PHE A 31 -15.62 3.50 -1.66
C PHE A 31 -14.57 4.58 -1.84
N LEU A 32 -13.50 4.46 -1.05
CA LEU A 32 -12.24 5.17 -1.23
C LEU A 32 -11.18 4.18 -1.70
N LEU A 33 -10.76 4.30 -2.95
CA LEU A 33 -9.69 3.51 -3.53
C LEU A 33 -8.34 4.20 -3.33
N CYS A 34 -7.46 3.55 -2.59
CA CYS A 34 -6.14 4.05 -2.25
C CYS A 34 -5.07 3.45 -3.18
N LEU A 35 -4.38 4.29 -3.97
CA LEU A 35 -3.39 3.85 -4.95
C LEU A 35 -2.01 4.46 -4.66
N SER A 36 -0.96 3.63 -4.68
CA SER A 36 0.43 4.05 -4.46
C SER A 36 1.34 3.47 -5.55
N ALA A 37 2.59 3.94 -5.60
CA ALA A 37 3.64 3.38 -6.46
C ALA A 37 4.03 1.93 -6.12
N GLN A 38 3.70 1.47 -4.91
CA GLN A 38 4.14 0.18 -4.35
C GLN A 38 2.95 -0.77 -4.17
N ASP A 39 2.18 -0.95 -5.22
CA ASP A 39 1.01 -1.85 -5.31
C ASP A 39 1.38 -3.34 -5.24
N MET A 40 2.61 -3.73 -5.60
CA MET A 40 3.03 -5.14 -5.52
C MET A 40 3.26 -5.69 -4.11
N ASN A 41 3.39 -4.82 -3.11
CA ASN A 41 3.67 -5.25 -1.74
C ASN A 41 2.41 -5.11 -0.90
N PRO A 42 1.78 -6.22 -0.44
CA PRO A 42 0.61 -6.15 0.42
C PRO A 42 0.80 -5.24 1.64
N LYS A 43 2.00 -5.16 2.22
CA LYS A 43 2.28 -4.24 3.34
C LYS A 43 2.12 -2.77 2.95
N SER A 44 2.55 -2.40 1.74
CA SER A 44 2.40 -1.04 1.21
C SER A 44 0.95 -0.73 0.85
N VAL A 45 0.24 -1.70 0.25
CA VAL A 45 -1.22 -1.61 -0.01
C VAL A 45 -1.98 -1.40 1.29
N PHE A 46 -1.72 -2.20 2.32
CA PHE A 46 -2.39 -2.07 3.62
C PHE A 46 -2.04 -0.75 4.30
N GLY A 47 -0.81 -0.27 4.11
CA GLY A 47 -0.34 1.02 4.58
C GLY A 47 -1.17 2.17 4.00
N ILE A 48 -1.30 2.25 2.67
CA ILE A 48 -2.04 3.37 2.06
C ILE A 48 -3.55 3.29 2.32
N ILE A 49 -4.14 2.10 2.39
CA ILE A 49 -5.54 1.94 2.80
C ILE A 49 -5.75 2.52 4.20
N LYS A 50 -4.83 2.23 5.14
CA LYS A 50 -4.88 2.75 6.51
C LYS A 50 -4.75 4.27 6.54
N GLU A 51 -3.84 4.86 5.76
CA GLU A 51 -3.73 6.32 5.66
C GLU A 51 -4.99 6.96 5.04
N GLY A 52 -5.68 6.27 4.11
CA GLY A 52 -6.97 6.74 3.59
C GLY A 52 -8.07 6.75 4.66
N ALA A 53 -8.14 5.71 5.49
CA ALA A 53 -9.05 5.66 6.64
C ALA A 53 -8.72 6.76 7.67
N ARG A 54 -7.42 6.98 7.92
CA ARG A 54 -6.91 8.04 8.80
C ARG A 54 -7.28 9.44 8.30
N ALA A 55 -7.11 9.69 7.00
CA ALA A 55 -7.49 10.94 6.35
C ALA A 55 -9.01 11.20 6.45
N ALA A 56 -9.83 10.15 6.38
CA ALA A 56 -11.27 10.18 6.61
C ALA A 56 -11.66 10.27 8.10
N ARG A 57 -10.67 10.47 8.98
CA ARG A 57 -10.83 10.62 10.44
C ARG A 57 -11.46 9.39 11.12
N VAL A 58 -11.31 8.21 10.52
CA VAL A 58 -11.70 6.93 11.11
C VAL A 58 -10.66 6.50 12.14
N ASN A 59 -11.09 5.80 13.19
CA ASN A 59 -10.19 5.25 14.19
C ASN A 59 -9.23 4.24 13.54
N THR A 60 -7.93 4.41 13.77
CA THR A 60 -6.88 3.52 13.25
C THR A 60 -5.84 3.21 14.34
N THR A 61 -4.91 2.30 14.04
CA THR A 61 -3.75 2.01 14.90
C THR A 61 -2.85 3.22 15.14
N ASP A 62 -2.86 4.20 14.24
CA ASP A 62 -1.91 5.32 14.28
C ASP A 62 -2.51 6.55 14.96
N GLU A 63 -3.84 6.67 14.95
CA GLU A 63 -4.55 7.72 15.68
C GLU A 63 -6.03 7.37 15.92
N VAL A 64 -6.57 7.92 17.01
CA VAL A 64 -8.00 7.84 17.34
C VAL A 64 -8.85 8.69 16.39
N ALA A 65 -8.35 9.85 15.95
CA ALA A 65 -9.06 10.85 15.12
C ALA A 65 -10.46 11.21 15.67
N ALA A 66 -11.45 11.43 14.79
CA ALA A 66 -12.85 11.66 15.17
C ALA A 66 -13.54 10.42 15.75
N GLY A 67 -12.85 9.26 15.78
CA GLY A 67 -13.32 8.06 16.45
C GLY A 67 -14.36 7.25 15.69
N PHE A 68 -14.56 7.47 14.38
CA PHE A 68 -15.50 6.67 13.61
C PHE A 68 -15.08 5.19 13.56
N LYS A 69 -16.07 4.29 13.65
CA LYS A 69 -15.88 2.84 13.60
C LYS A 69 -15.72 2.37 12.17
N ILE A 70 -14.64 1.64 11.87
CA ILE A 70 -14.35 1.14 10.52
C ILE A 70 -15.38 0.09 10.04
N GLY A 71 -15.83 -0.81 10.92
CA GLY A 71 -16.75 -1.90 10.54
C GLY A 71 -18.14 -1.42 10.12
N GLU A 72 -18.55 -0.27 10.63
CA GLU A 72 -19.87 0.34 10.38
C GLU A 72 -19.79 1.57 9.48
N PHE A 73 -18.61 1.87 8.94
CA PHE A 73 -18.43 3.06 8.12
C PHE A 73 -19.24 2.95 6.81
N PRO A 74 -19.88 4.03 6.35
CA PRO A 74 -20.70 4.02 5.14
C PRO A 74 -19.87 4.00 3.84
N VAL A 75 -18.53 4.08 3.95
CA VAL A 75 -17.58 3.99 2.84
C VAL A 75 -16.65 2.81 3.04
N ASP A 76 -16.42 2.04 1.98
CA ASP A 76 -15.40 0.99 1.99
C ASP A 76 -14.02 1.55 1.64
N PHE A 77 -13.00 1.24 2.44
CA PHE A 77 -11.62 1.64 2.17
C PHE A 77 -10.88 0.52 1.45
N LEU A 78 -10.51 0.77 0.21
CA LEU A 78 -10.02 -0.24 -0.72
C LEU A 78 -8.58 0.04 -1.16
N GLY A 79 -7.84 -1.01 -1.51
CA GLY A 79 -6.55 -0.90 -2.18
C GLY A 79 -6.32 -2.12 -3.06
N LEU A 80 -5.35 -2.00 -3.97
CA LEU A 80 -5.12 -2.98 -5.03
C LEU A 80 -3.71 -3.53 -4.97
N SER A 81 -3.58 -4.83 -5.24
CA SER A 81 -2.32 -5.47 -5.61
C SER A 81 -2.46 -6.09 -6.99
N PHE A 82 -1.38 -6.10 -7.76
CA PHE A 82 -1.34 -6.79 -9.04
C PHE A 82 0.05 -7.35 -9.29
N GLU A 83 0.10 -8.48 -9.99
CA GLU A 83 1.35 -9.06 -10.49
C GLU A 83 1.85 -8.26 -11.69
N LYS A 84 3.18 -8.07 -11.77
CA LYS A 84 3.83 -7.51 -12.96
C LYS A 84 3.82 -8.55 -14.08
N ASP A 85 3.41 -8.14 -15.27
CA ASP A 85 3.78 -8.82 -16.50
C ASP A 85 5.23 -8.45 -16.91
N GLU A 86 5.85 -9.30 -17.74
CA GLU A 86 7.23 -9.18 -18.25
C GLU A 86 7.53 -7.85 -18.94
N THR A 87 6.49 -7.11 -19.36
CA THR A 87 6.59 -5.86 -20.13
C THR A 87 6.41 -4.57 -19.31
N TYR A 88 6.25 -4.64 -17.98
CA TYR A 88 5.99 -3.46 -17.12
C TYR A 88 4.72 -2.66 -17.50
N GLN A 89 3.84 -3.18 -18.37
CA GLN A 89 2.54 -2.57 -18.59
C GLN A 89 1.71 -2.73 -17.32
N ARG A 90 1.61 -1.64 -16.54
CA ARG A 90 0.75 -1.59 -15.35
C ARG A 90 -0.64 -2.06 -15.76
N ASN A 91 -1.19 -2.97 -14.97
CA ASN A 91 -2.42 -3.68 -15.28
C ASN A 91 -3.69 -2.82 -15.02
N TYR A 92 -3.62 -1.51 -15.33
CA TYR A 92 -4.72 -0.56 -15.15
C TYR A 92 -5.93 -0.92 -16.02
N GLU A 93 -5.71 -1.66 -17.12
CA GLU A 93 -6.80 -2.21 -17.92
C GLU A 93 -7.61 -3.22 -17.13
N GLU A 94 -6.97 -4.17 -16.43
CA GLU A 94 -7.68 -5.14 -15.56
C GLU A 94 -8.43 -4.43 -14.42
N ILE A 95 -7.87 -3.35 -13.85
CA ILE A 95 -8.55 -2.52 -12.83
C ILE A 95 -9.86 -1.93 -13.40
N VAL A 96 -9.80 -1.38 -14.61
CA VAL A 96 -10.99 -0.78 -15.21
C VAL A 96 -11.97 -1.86 -15.66
N ASP A 97 -11.50 -2.87 -16.37
CA ASP A 97 -12.33 -3.87 -17.02
C ASP A 97 -12.99 -4.83 -16.03
N SER A 98 -12.31 -5.19 -14.93
CA SER A 98 -12.81 -6.16 -13.96
C SER A 98 -13.45 -5.53 -12.72
N PHE A 99 -13.19 -4.24 -12.45
CA PHE A 99 -13.66 -3.60 -11.22
C PHE A 99 -14.39 -2.27 -11.46
N ILE A 100 -13.71 -1.23 -11.94
CA ILE A 100 -14.29 0.13 -11.95
C ILE A 100 -15.41 0.26 -12.97
N TYR A 101 -15.24 -0.26 -14.19
CA TYR A 101 -16.23 -0.15 -15.25
C TYR A 101 -17.50 -0.97 -14.96
N PRO A 102 -17.42 -2.25 -14.52
CA PRO A 102 -18.60 -3.00 -14.09
C PRO A 102 -19.37 -2.33 -12.95
N PHE A 103 -18.68 -1.68 -12.01
CA PHE A 103 -19.33 -0.89 -10.96
C PHE A 103 -20.04 0.35 -11.53
N LEU A 104 -19.38 1.08 -12.43
CA LEU A 104 -19.89 2.31 -13.03
C LEU A 104 -21.10 2.04 -13.95
N VAL A 105 -20.94 1.10 -14.89
CA VAL A 105 -21.90 0.74 -15.94
C VAL A 105 -22.44 -0.67 -15.69
N SER A 106 -22.93 -0.92 -14.47
CA SER A 106 -23.51 -2.22 -14.09
C SER A 106 -24.62 -2.63 -15.04
N ASN A 107 -24.50 -3.85 -15.59
CA ASN A 107 -25.39 -4.49 -16.55
C ASN A 107 -25.67 -3.67 -17.83
N GLY A 108 -24.70 -2.86 -18.28
CA GLY A 108 -24.83 -2.10 -19.53
C GLY A 108 -25.80 -0.92 -19.46
N GLU A 109 -26.08 -0.41 -18.26
CA GLU A 109 -26.87 0.81 -18.02
C GLU A 109 -26.46 1.93 -18.99
N LYS A 110 -27.45 2.65 -19.54
CA LYS A 110 -27.25 3.76 -20.50
C LYS A 110 -27.81 5.08 -20.01
N ASP A 111 -28.59 5.09 -18.93
CA ASP A 111 -29.04 6.35 -18.33
C ASP A 111 -27.85 7.08 -17.68
N VAL A 112 -27.44 8.17 -18.32
CA VAL A 112 -26.34 9.05 -17.90
C VAL A 112 -26.52 9.49 -16.44
N ASN A 113 -27.74 9.76 -15.97
CA ASN A 113 -27.96 10.19 -14.59
C ASN A 113 -27.68 9.07 -13.58
N ASN A 114 -28.05 7.83 -13.91
CA ASN A 114 -27.74 6.68 -13.07
C ASN A 114 -26.23 6.40 -13.04
N VAL A 115 -25.56 6.53 -14.18
CA VAL A 115 -24.10 6.37 -14.28
C VAL A 115 -23.38 7.49 -13.51
N LYS A 116 -23.83 8.75 -13.60
CA LYS A 116 -23.32 9.87 -12.79
C LYS A 116 -23.48 9.60 -11.30
N LYS A 117 -24.63 9.07 -10.86
CA LYS A 117 -24.84 8.68 -9.46
C LYS A 117 -23.87 7.60 -8.99
N ARG A 118 -23.59 6.59 -9.83
CA ARG A 118 -22.59 5.56 -9.53
C ARG A 118 -21.16 6.10 -9.53
N ALA A 119 -20.81 6.95 -10.48
CA ALA A 119 -19.51 7.64 -10.51
C ALA A 119 -19.28 8.44 -9.22
N ARG A 120 -20.32 9.06 -8.66
CA ARG A 120 -20.22 9.79 -7.38
C ARG A 120 -19.91 8.91 -6.17
N LYS A 121 -20.09 7.60 -6.26
CA LYS A 121 -19.67 6.64 -5.23
C LYS A 121 -18.17 6.34 -5.27
N ILE A 122 -17.48 6.74 -6.34
CA ILE A 122 -16.06 6.48 -6.56
C ILE A 122 -15.25 7.65 -6.02
N ASN A 123 -14.48 7.37 -4.96
CA ASN A 123 -13.49 8.29 -4.41
C ASN A 123 -12.12 7.64 -4.49
N ILE A 124 -11.10 8.44 -4.78
CA ILE A 124 -9.76 7.94 -5.01
C ILE A 124 -8.78 8.81 -4.25
N MET A 125 -7.85 8.17 -3.53
CA MET A 125 -6.70 8.81 -2.93
C MET A 125 -5.44 8.22 -3.54
N THR A 126 -4.60 9.07 -4.13
CA THR A 126 -3.34 8.64 -4.74
C THR A 126 -2.15 9.21 -4.00
N TYR A 127 -1.07 8.43 -3.99
CA TYR A 127 0.23 8.88 -3.52
C TYR A 127 1.31 8.56 -4.56
N CYS A 128 2.21 9.52 -4.82
CA CYS A 128 3.30 9.35 -5.79
C CYS A 128 2.74 8.91 -7.16
N ASP A 129 3.36 7.90 -7.77
CA ASP A 129 2.97 7.28 -9.04
C ASP A 129 1.59 6.62 -9.04
N GLY A 130 0.92 6.49 -7.89
CA GLY A 130 -0.50 6.11 -7.84
C GLY A 130 -1.36 7.08 -8.65
N THR A 131 -0.93 8.34 -8.78
CA THR A 131 -1.61 9.35 -9.60
C THR A 131 -1.48 9.05 -11.09
N LEU A 132 -0.33 8.54 -11.53
CA LEU A 132 -0.14 8.11 -12.92
C LEU A 132 -1.04 6.90 -13.23
N THR A 133 -1.13 5.96 -12.29
CA THR A 133 -2.06 4.83 -12.40
C THR A 133 -3.50 5.32 -12.55
N TYR A 134 -3.93 6.30 -11.76
CA TYR A 134 -5.26 6.90 -11.92
C TYR A 134 -5.45 7.60 -13.27
N ALA A 135 -4.48 8.39 -13.75
CA ALA A 135 -4.59 9.06 -15.04
C ALA A 135 -4.82 8.06 -16.19
N ASN A 136 -4.16 6.89 -16.13
CA ASN A 136 -4.38 5.80 -17.08
C ASN A 136 -5.76 5.13 -16.91
N ILE A 137 -6.23 4.95 -15.68
CA ILE A 137 -7.60 4.49 -15.38
C ILE A 137 -8.64 5.42 -16.00
N GLU A 138 -8.52 6.74 -15.81
CA GLU A 138 -9.47 7.72 -16.35
C GLU A 138 -9.50 7.68 -17.89
N LYS A 139 -8.33 7.62 -18.54
CA LYS A 139 -8.22 7.50 -20.00
C LYS A 139 -8.88 6.22 -20.54
N ARG A 140 -8.71 5.09 -19.83
CA ARG A 140 -9.33 3.82 -20.19
C ARG A 140 -10.85 3.87 -19.98
N LEU A 141 -11.34 4.48 -18.89
CA LEU A 141 -12.77 4.71 -18.67
C LEU A 141 -13.39 5.55 -19.78
N GLU A 142 -12.74 6.65 -20.18
CA GLU A 142 -13.16 7.48 -21.31
C GLU A 142 -13.29 6.66 -22.59
N THR A 143 -12.27 5.86 -22.92
CA THR A 143 -12.27 5.00 -24.11
C THR A 143 -13.44 4.01 -24.08
N LYS A 144 -13.72 3.39 -22.92
CA LYS A 144 -14.84 2.45 -22.79
C LYS A 144 -16.20 3.14 -22.92
N LEU A 145 -16.39 4.29 -22.28
CA LEU A 145 -17.63 5.05 -22.41
C LEU A 145 -17.85 5.52 -23.87
N GLN A 146 -16.78 5.93 -24.57
CA GLN A 146 -16.87 6.26 -26.00
C GLN A 146 -17.32 5.05 -26.83
N ASN A 147 -16.70 3.89 -26.62
CA ASN A 147 -17.07 2.65 -27.33
C ASN A 147 -18.51 2.22 -27.04
N ASP A 148 -19.02 2.56 -25.86
CA ASP A 148 -20.39 2.31 -25.44
C ASP A 148 -21.38 3.37 -25.94
N GLY A 149 -20.92 4.37 -26.70
CA GLY A 149 -21.77 5.35 -27.38
C GLY A 149 -22.13 6.58 -26.54
N TYR A 150 -21.46 6.82 -25.40
CA TYR A 150 -21.64 8.06 -24.63
C TYR A 150 -21.04 9.26 -25.37
N SER A 151 -21.71 10.42 -25.32
CA SER A 151 -21.19 11.65 -25.91
C SER A 151 -20.02 12.21 -25.10
N GLU A 152 -19.17 13.05 -25.70
CA GLU A 152 -18.05 13.68 -24.99
C GLU A 152 -18.53 14.51 -23.79
N SER A 153 -19.68 15.19 -23.91
CA SER A 153 -20.28 15.92 -22.80
C SER A 153 -20.72 15.00 -21.67
N ASP A 154 -21.36 13.86 -21.98
CA ASP A 154 -21.80 12.90 -20.96
C ASP A 154 -20.59 12.29 -20.24
N ILE A 155 -19.53 11.96 -20.98
CA ILE A 155 -18.31 11.41 -20.41
C ILE A 155 -17.67 12.41 -19.44
N ARG A 156 -17.57 13.69 -19.83
CA ARG A 156 -17.05 14.75 -18.95
C ARG A 156 -17.91 14.89 -17.69
N ASP A 157 -19.22 14.85 -17.86
CA ASP A 157 -20.18 14.95 -16.77
C ASP A 157 -20.15 13.76 -15.81
N ILE A 158 -19.97 12.54 -16.33
CA ILE A 158 -19.81 11.30 -15.56
C ILE A 158 -18.48 11.32 -14.81
N LEU A 159 -17.37 11.54 -15.50
CA LEU A 159 -16.04 11.46 -14.90
C LEU A 159 -15.80 12.59 -13.89
N SER A 160 -16.37 13.78 -14.09
CA SER A 160 -16.32 14.86 -13.09
C SER A 160 -17.03 14.52 -11.78
N GLN A 161 -17.91 13.51 -11.77
CA GLN A 161 -18.47 12.98 -10.54
C GLN A 161 -17.52 12.03 -9.82
N ILE A 162 -16.31 11.71 -10.31
CA ILE A 162 -15.31 10.96 -9.54
C ILE A 162 -14.50 11.97 -8.72
N ALA A 163 -14.24 11.63 -7.44
CA ALA A 163 -13.40 12.45 -6.57
C ALA A 163 -11.97 11.91 -6.55
N LEU A 164 -10.99 12.81 -6.66
CA LEU A 164 -9.58 12.46 -6.53
C LEU A 164 -8.86 13.38 -5.53
N VAL A 165 -8.16 12.78 -4.57
CA VAL A 165 -7.15 13.46 -3.74
C VAL A 165 -5.78 12.93 -4.14
N ALA A 166 -4.96 13.78 -4.76
CA ALA A 166 -3.63 13.41 -5.22
C ALA A 166 -2.56 14.01 -4.30
N ILE A 167 -1.67 13.17 -3.76
CA ILE A 167 -0.70 13.57 -2.73
C ILE A 167 0.71 13.29 -3.23
N GLY A 168 1.60 14.30 -3.16
CA GLY A 168 3.03 14.13 -3.41
C GLY A 168 3.32 13.49 -4.77
N THR A 169 2.86 14.10 -5.85
CA THR A 169 2.97 13.55 -7.20
C THR A 169 3.57 14.55 -8.18
N MET A 170 4.33 14.05 -9.17
CA MET A 170 4.79 14.83 -10.33
C MET A 170 3.75 14.94 -11.44
N VAL A 171 2.72 14.09 -11.41
CA VAL A 171 1.69 14.04 -12.45
C VAL A 171 0.84 15.30 -12.38
N ASP A 172 0.74 15.99 -13.51
CA ASP A 172 -0.16 17.13 -13.65
C ASP A 172 -1.61 16.65 -13.67
N THR A 173 -2.37 17.07 -12.67
CA THR A 173 -3.78 16.73 -12.54
C THR A 173 -4.71 17.76 -13.18
N SER A 174 -4.19 18.85 -13.74
CA SER A 174 -5.02 19.97 -14.20
C SER A 174 -5.98 19.61 -15.34
N ASP A 175 -5.59 18.66 -16.19
CA ASP A 175 -6.39 18.22 -17.34
C ASP A 175 -7.24 16.97 -17.06
N LEU A 176 -7.18 16.40 -15.84
CA LEU A 176 -8.06 15.30 -15.46
C LEU A 176 -9.53 15.76 -15.45
N LYS A 177 -10.43 14.88 -15.89
CA LYS A 177 -11.87 15.12 -15.92
C LYS A 177 -12.50 14.93 -14.54
N ALA A 178 -11.96 14.06 -13.70
CA ALA A 178 -12.39 13.94 -12.31
C ALA A 178 -12.10 15.19 -11.49
N THR A 179 -13.00 15.49 -10.55
CA THR A 179 -12.80 16.63 -9.66
C THR A 179 -11.68 16.31 -8.68
N THR A 180 -10.55 16.97 -8.88
CA THR A 180 -9.29 16.64 -8.22
C THR A 180 -8.85 17.73 -7.25
N ALA A 181 -8.35 17.34 -6.09
CA ALA A 181 -7.57 18.19 -5.19
C ALA A 181 -6.15 17.65 -5.05
N SER A 182 -5.17 18.43 -5.48
CA SER A 182 -3.75 18.04 -5.49
C SER A 182 -2.99 18.74 -4.36
N PHE A 183 -2.26 17.96 -3.58
CA PHE A 183 -1.48 18.39 -2.43
C PHE A 183 0.01 18.23 -2.75
N ILE A 184 0.72 19.36 -2.82
CA ILE A 184 2.12 19.41 -3.22
C ILE A 184 2.95 20.07 -2.11
N ASP A 185 3.88 19.29 -1.56
CA ASP A 185 4.98 19.84 -0.76
C ASP A 185 6.00 20.45 -1.71
N VAL A 186 6.22 21.76 -1.60
CA VAL A 186 7.15 22.45 -2.49
C VAL A 186 8.62 22.10 -2.22
N ASN A 187 8.91 21.47 -1.08
CA ASN A 187 10.25 21.04 -0.70
C ASN A 187 10.52 19.57 -1.01
N ASP A 188 9.51 18.81 -1.44
CA ASP A 188 9.67 17.40 -1.77
C ASP A 188 10.56 17.24 -3.01
N ILE A 189 11.75 16.66 -2.76
CA ILE A 189 12.82 16.53 -3.75
C ILE A 189 12.50 15.52 -4.84
N GLU A 190 11.63 14.53 -4.57
CA GLU A 190 11.27 13.51 -5.54
C GLU A 190 10.26 14.01 -6.57
N ILE A 191 9.50 15.06 -6.22
CA ILE A 191 8.54 15.70 -7.13
C ILE A 191 9.03 17.05 -7.69
N TYR A 192 10.32 17.32 -7.51
CA TYR A 192 10.94 18.58 -7.85
C TYR A 192 11.03 18.81 -9.37
N ASN A 193 10.40 19.88 -9.86
CA ASN A 193 10.41 20.29 -11.27
C ASN A 193 10.26 21.82 -11.40
N GLU A 194 10.23 22.34 -12.63
CA GLU A 194 10.07 23.79 -12.88
C GLU A 194 8.80 24.38 -12.26
N ARG A 195 7.71 23.59 -12.16
CA ARG A 195 6.46 24.05 -11.56
C ARG A 195 6.56 24.13 -10.05
N THR A 196 7.11 23.11 -9.40
CA THR A 196 7.29 23.14 -7.94
C THR A 196 8.25 24.23 -7.51
N ASN A 197 9.24 24.58 -8.35
CA ASN A 197 10.04 25.80 -8.19
C ASN A 197 9.22 27.09 -8.25
N GLY A 198 8.30 27.19 -9.23
CA GLY A 198 7.36 28.30 -9.31
C GLY A 198 6.47 28.40 -8.06
N TYR A 199 6.00 27.26 -7.56
CA TYR A 199 5.19 27.19 -6.33
C TYR A 199 5.98 27.60 -5.08
N ARG A 200 7.23 27.16 -4.95
CA ARG A 200 8.10 27.59 -3.85
C ARG A 200 8.29 29.11 -3.84
N ARG A 201 8.66 29.69 -4.99
CA ARG A 201 8.78 31.15 -5.14
C ARG A 201 7.48 31.87 -4.82
N LEU A 202 6.33 31.29 -5.16
CA LEU A 202 5.02 31.87 -4.86
C LEU A 202 4.74 31.90 -3.35
N LEU A 203 5.09 30.84 -2.61
CA LEU A 203 4.99 30.80 -1.15
C LEU A 203 5.93 31.81 -0.51
N ASP A 204 7.20 31.85 -0.94
CA ASP A 204 8.22 32.78 -0.46
C ASP A 204 7.79 34.24 -0.66
N ASN A 205 7.34 34.58 -1.87
CA ASN A 205 6.91 35.94 -2.21
C ASN A 205 5.71 36.40 -1.40
N LYS A 206 4.79 35.49 -1.07
CA LYS A 206 3.61 35.79 -0.26
C LYS A 206 3.85 35.64 1.25
N GLN A 207 5.02 35.13 1.65
CA GLN A 207 5.37 34.82 3.03
C GLN A 207 4.32 33.93 3.72
N ARG A 208 3.86 32.89 3.02
CA ARG A 208 2.84 31.95 3.52
C ARG A 208 3.39 30.53 3.59
N LYS A 209 2.88 29.76 4.55
CA LYS A 209 3.16 28.32 4.68
C LYS A 209 2.33 27.47 3.74
N SER A 210 1.18 27.97 3.29
CA SER A 210 0.36 27.29 2.29
C SER A 210 -0.45 28.26 1.45
N ILE A 211 -0.74 27.83 0.22
CA ILE A 211 -1.59 28.54 -0.75
C ILE A 211 -2.45 27.51 -1.46
N TYR A 212 -3.68 27.88 -1.77
CA TYR A 212 -4.56 27.07 -2.59
C TYR A 212 -5.26 27.89 -3.66
N GLY A 213 -5.73 27.22 -4.71
CA GLY A 213 -6.42 27.86 -5.81
C GLY A 213 -7.02 26.86 -6.78
N ARG A 214 -7.83 27.38 -7.71
CA ARG A 214 -8.44 26.61 -8.78
C ARG A 214 -7.48 26.48 -9.96
N LEU A 215 -7.41 25.28 -10.52
CA LEU A 215 -6.77 24.92 -11.78
C LEU A 215 -7.84 24.80 -12.89
N ARG A 216 -7.46 24.27 -14.05
CA ARG A 216 -8.40 23.91 -15.12
C ARG A 216 -9.37 22.82 -14.66
N ASN A 217 -10.49 22.68 -15.37
CA ASN A 217 -11.53 21.65 -15.13
C ASN A 217 -12.07 21.62 -13.68
N ASN A 218 -12.11 22.77 -13.00
CA ASN A 218 -12.50 22.87 -11.59
C ASN A 218 -11.61 22.06 -10.61
N ASN A 219 -10.43 21.60 -11.06
CA ASN A 219 -9.45 20.99 -10.19
C ASN A 219 -8.85 22.03 -9.24
N ILE A 220 -8.29 21.58 -8.13
CA ILE A 220 -7.76 22.42 -7.07
C ILE A 220 -6.33 22.02 -6.77
N LEU A 221 -5.52 23.03 -6.51
CA LEU A 221 -4.16 22.90 -6.07
C LEU A 221 -4.04 23.45 -4.65
N TYR A 222 -3.43 22.67 -3.76
CA TYR A 222 -2.96 23.09 -2.45
C TYR A 222 -1.44 22.87 -2.39
N ILE A 223 -0.68 23.96 -2.34
CA ILE A 223 0.76 23.93 -2.16
C ILE A 223 1.10 24.30 -0.72
N PHE A 224 2.12 23.66 -0.16
CA PHE A 224 2.54 23.94 1.21
C PHE A 224 4.05 23.78 1.39
N ASP A 225 4.55 24.48 2.40
CA ASP A 225 5.92 24.40 2.90
C ASP A 225 6.03 23.22 3.88
N GLY A 226 6.37 22.04 3.37
CA GLY A 226 6.49 20.80 4.13
C GLY A 226 7.94 20.43 4.44
N SER A 227 8.15 19.22 4.96
CA SER A 227 9.47 18.72 5.35
C SER A 227 10.36 18.37 4.17
N GLY A 228 9.78 18.22 2.97
CA GLY A 228 10.49 17.77 1.77
C GLY A 228 10.80 16.27 1.73
N ASN A 229 10.38 15.52 2.75
CA ASN A 229 10.51 14.07 2.77
C ASN A 229 9.39 13.44 1.94
N HIS A 230 9.77 12.69 0.89
CA HIS A 230 8.83 11.95 0.05
C HIS A 230 8.26 10.72 0.79
N SER A 231 7.34 10.95 1.72
CA SER A 231 6.74 9.90 2.53
C SER A 231 5.30 10.24 2.86
N LEU A 232 4.38 9.35 2.51
CA LEU A 232 2.96 9.51 2.85
C LEU A 232 2.77 9.71 4.36
N LYS A 233 3.57 9.03 5.20
CA LYS A 233 3.49 9.17 6.66
C LYS A 233 3.83 10.58 7.13
N GLU A 234 4.77 11.25 6.46
CA GLU A 234 5.17 12.63 6.80
C GLU A 234 4.01 13.60 6.55
N TYR A 235 3.24 13.38 5.48
CA TYR A 235 2.04 14.16 5.16
C TYR A 235 0.90 13.99 6.18
N PHE A 236 0.92 12.90 6.96
CA PHE A 236 -0.05 12.62 8.01
C PHE A 236 0.47 12.83 9.44
N LEU A 237 1.63 13.47 9.62
CA LEU A 237 2.07 13.91 10.96
C LEU A 237 1.13 15.01 11.50
N ASP A 238 0.89 15.00 12.82
CA ASP A 238 0.03 16.00 13.47
C ASP A 238 0.59 17.42 13.42
N SER A 239 1.90 17.55 13.20
CA SER A 239 2.57 18.84 12.99
C SER A 239 2.51 19.33 11.54
N ASN A 240 2.07 18.50 10.59
CA ASN A 240 2.09 18.84 9.18
C ASN A 240 0.90 19.72 8.81
N VAL A 241 1.18 20.87 8.18
CA VAL A 241 0.18 21.86 7.73
C VAL A 241 -0.77 21.34 6.65
N ALA A 242 -0.38 20.28 5.93
CA ALA A 242 -1.23 19.68 4.90
C ALA A 242 -2.32 18.76 5.47
N LYS A 243 -2.07 18.13 6.62
CA LYS A 243 -2.97 17.09 7.17
C LYS A 243 -4.40 17.57 7.42
N PRO A 244 -4.66 18.74 8.06
CA PRO A 244 -6.02 19.21 8.27
C PRO A 244 -6.71 19.54 6.94
N ALA A 245 -6.02 20.23 6.04
CA ALA A 245 -6.52 20.55 4.71
C ALA A 245 -6.88 19.29 3.91
N LEU A 246 -5.96 18.32 3.82
CA LEU A 246 -6.17 17.04 3.15
C LEU A 246 -7.36 16.28 3.74
N SER A 247 -7.39 16.16 5.07
CA SER A 247 -8.47 15.44 5.77
C SER A 247 -9.82 16.11 5.53
N SER A 248 -9.88 17.45 5.54
CA SER A 248 -11.12 18.19 5.30
C SER A 248 -11.66 17.99 3.89
N VAL A 249 -10.80 18.02 2.87
CA VAL A 249 -11.19 17.84 1.47
C VAL A 249 -11.65 16.41 1.21
N LEU A 250 -10.89 15.43 1.70
CA LEU A 250 -11.31 14.03 1.58
C LEU A 250 -12.63 13.80 2.30
N SER A 251 -12.81 14.38 3.49
CA SER A 251 -14.05 14.26 4.24
C SER A 251 -15.25 14.84 3.51
N GLU A 252 -15.10 16.01 2.88
CA GLU A 252 -16.12 16.63 2.04
C GLU A 252 -16.51 15.71 0.87
N PHE A 253 -15.53 15.10 0.19
CA PHE A 253 -15.79 14.14 -0.90
C PHE A 253 -16.58 12.92 -0.43
N LEU A 254 -16.17 12.32 0.68
CA LEU A 254 -16.83 11.16 1.25
C LEU A 254 -18.24 11.51 1.74
N GLN A 255 -18.41 12.63 2.44
CA GLN A 255 -19.70 13.12 2.92
C GLN A 255 -20.67 13.35 1.75
N ASN A 256 -20.18 13.94 0.65
CA ASN A 256 -20.97 14.14 -0.55
C ASN A 256 -21.39 12.80 -1.19
N SER A 257 -20.49 11.81 -1.28
CA SER A 257 -20.85 10.47 -1.77
C SER A 257 -21.91 9.80 -0.90
N ILE A 258 -21.75 9.83 0.43
CA ILE A 258 -22.68 9.23 1.39
C ILE A 258 -24.06 9.91 1.29
N SER A 259 -24.08 11.24 1.22
CA SER A 259 -25.34 12.00 1.14
C SER A 259 -26.09 11.69 -0.15
N ASN A 260 -25.39 11.46 -1.26
CA ASN A 260 -25.99 11.10 -2.53
C ASN A 260 -26.63 9.70 -2.55
N GLU A 261 -26.28 8.79 -1.64
CA GLU A 261 -26.94 7.48 -1.53
C GLU A 261 -28.42 7.59 -1.11
N HIS A 262 -28.76 8.65 -0.39
CA HIS A 262 -30.11 8.88 0.14
C HIS A 262 -30.88 9.96 -0.63
N ASN A 263 -30.23 10.64 -1.58
CA ASN A 263 -30.82 11.74 -2.33
C ASN A 263 -31.43 11.26 -3.65
N ASN A 264 -32.65 11.73 -3.94
CA ASN A 264 -33.30 11.49 -5.23
C ASN A 264 -32.58 12.22 -6.38
N THR A 265 -32.00 13.38 -6.10
CA THR A 265 -31.28 14.22 -7.05
C THR A 265 -29.79 14.19 -6.76
N LEU A 266 -28.98 14.00 -7.80
CA LEU A 266 -27.53 14.03 -7.69
C LEU A 266 -27.05 15.44 -7.35
N VAL A 267 -26.31 15.58 -6.25
CA VAL A 267 -25.56 16.78 -5.90
C VAL A 267 -24.11 16.54 -6.27
N GLY A 268 -23.66 17.20 -7.35
CA GLY A 268 -22.29 17.06 -7.83
C GLY A 268 -21.24 17.66 -6.90
N ILE A 269 -19.98 17.40 -7.22
CA ILE A 269 -18.83 17.92 -6.47
C ILE A 269 -18.60 19.37 -6.86
N SER A 270 -18.44 20.24 -5.86
CA SER A 270 -18.21 21.68 -6.08
C SER A 270 -16.80 22.07 -5.68
N ALA A 271 -16.05 22.61 -6.64
CA ALA A 271 -14.76 23.21 -6.36
C ALA A 271 -14.84 24.39 -5.39
N ASP A 272 -15.95 25.13 -5.38
CA ASP A 272 -16.16 26.21 -4.41
C ASP A 272 -16.28 25.68 -2.98
N ASN A 273 -16.94 24.53 -2.79
CA ASN A 273 -17.02 23.90 -1.47
C ASN A 273 -15.64 23.45 -0.99
N ILE A 274 -14.85 22.84 -1.87
CA ILE A 274 -13.49 22.42 -1.53
C ILE A 274 -12.61 23.64 -1.18
N LEU A 275 -12.70 24.73 -1.95
CA LEU A 275 -11.97 25.98 -1.63
C LEU A 275 -12.41 26.58 -0.29
N LYS A 276 -13.69 26.46 0.09
CA LYS A 276 -14.18 26.85 1.42
C LYS A 276 -13.56 25.97 2.52
N GLN A 277 -13.48 24.66 2.31
CA GLN A 277 -12.79 23.75 3.24
C GLN A 277 -11.33 24.19 3.42
N LEU A 278 -10.60 24.41 2.31
CA LEU A 278 -9.20 24.85 2.35
C LEU A 278 -9.00 26.24 2.98
N ASN A 279 -9.99 27.12 2.88
CA ASN A 279 -9.96 28.43 3.56
C ASN A 279 -10.02 28.32 5.09
N ILE A 280 -10.67 27.28 5.61
CA ILE A 280 -10.76 27.02 7.05
C ILE A 280 -9.55 26.18 7.49
N TYR A 281 -9.31 25.06 6.82
CA TYR A 281 -8.36 24.03 7.23
C TYR A 281 -6.95 24.20 6.66
N GLY A 282 -6.74 25.21 5.82
CA GLY A 282 -5.43 25.74 5.45
C GLY A 282 -5.05 27.02 6.19
N ASP A 283 -5.78 27.41 7.25
CA ASP A 283 -5.49 28.63 8.01
C ASP A 283 -4.22 28.49 8.86
N GLU A 284 -3.12 29.05 8.36
CA GLU A 284 -1.80 29.02 8.99
C GLU A 284 -1.71 29.77 10.34
N ARG A 285 -2.75 30.52 10.73
CA ARG A 285 -2.83 31.18 12.05
C ARG A 285 -3.16 30.21 13.18
N LYS A 286 -3.73 29.04 12.84
CA LYS A 286 -4.05 27.98 13.80
C LYS A 286 -3.05 26.85 13.69
N SER A 287 -2.81 26.17 14.81
CA SER A 287 -1.99 24.96 14.76
C SER A 287 -2.72 23.84 13.99
N PRO A 288 -2.01 22.95 13.28
CA PRO A 288 -2.66 21.84 12.58
C PRO A 288 -3.50 20.96 13.52
N LEU A 289 -3.04 20.73 14.76
CA LEU A 289 -3.81 19.99 15.76
C LEU A 289 -5.11 20.69 16.17
N GLU A 290 -5.11 22.02 16.30
CA GLU A 290 -6.32 22.80 16.57
C GLU A 290 -7.33 22.65 15.43
N LEU A 291 -6.86 22.78 14.18
CA LEU A 291 -7.69 22.61 12.99
C LEU A 291 -8.29 21.19 12.91
N LEU A 292 -7.52 20.16 13.23
CA LEU A 292 -8.03 18.78 13.28
C LEU A 292 -9.09 18.59 14.36
N ARG A 293 -8.95 19.21 15.53
CA ARG A 293 -9.98 19.14 16.59
C ARG A 293 -11.28 19.82 16.17
N VAL A 294 -11.19 20.95 15.45
CA VAL A 294 -12.36 21.61 14.86
C VAL A 294 -13.02 20.67 13.86
N LEU A 295 -12.24 20.10 12.93
CA LEU A 295 -12.74 19.15 11.94
C LEU A 295 -13.44 17.95 12.60
N ASP A 296 -12.79 17.31 13.58
CA ASP A 296 -13.33 16.13 14.27
C ASP A 296 -14.65 16.44 15.01
N GLY A 297 -14.81 17.67 15.50
CA GLY A 297 -16.04 18.15 16.12
C GLY A 297 -17.18 18.40 15.13
N GLU A 298 -16.87 18.83 13.91
CA GLU A 298 -17.86 19.17 12.87
C GLU A 298 -18.29 17.99 12.00
N LEU A 299 -17.43 16.97 11.86
CA LEU A 299 -17.69 15.86 10.94
C LEU A 299 -18.92 15.04 11.34
N SER A 300 -19.80 14.73 10.38
CA SER A 300 -20.96 13.87 10.63
C SER A 300 -21.34 13.08 9.38
N TYR A 301 -20.64 11.97 9.17
CA TYR A 301 -21.00 11.00 8.14
C TYR A 301 -22.33 10.33 8.47
N ASN A 302 -23.32 10.46 7.58
CA ASN A 302 -24.62 9.82 7.77
C ASN A 302 -24.43 8.30 7.85
N GLY A 303 -25.01 7.69 8.88
CA GLY A 303 -24.91 6.25 9.15
C GLY A 303 -23.60 5.80 9.81
N ALA A 304 -22.61 6.68 10.00
CA ALA A 304 -21.37 6.31 10.69
C ALA A 304 -21.53 6.41 12.21
N ILE A 305 -21.02 5.41 12.92
CA ILE A 305 -20.99 5.38 14.38
C ILE A 305 -19.59 5.78 14.87
N ARG A 306 -19.54 6.53 15.98
CA ARG A 306 -18.29 6.85 16.69
C ARG A 306 -18.14 5.98 17.92
N TYR A 307 -16.90 5.63 18.25
CA TYR A 307 -16.55 5.16 19.58
C TYR A 307 -16.72 6.29 20.60
N THR A 308 -17.12 5.94 21.81
CA THR A 308 -16.90 6.81 22.98
C THR A 308 -15.40 7.00 23.22
N GLY A 309 -15.01 8.01 23.99
CA GLY A 309 -13.59 8.27 24.26
C GLY A 309 -12.86 7.08 24.88
N GLU A 310 -13.52 6.36 25.79
CA GLU A 310 -12.94 5.19 26.45
C GLU A 310 -12.87 3.97 25.52
N GLU A 311 -13.93 3.72 24.73
CA GLU A 311 -13.90 2.68 23.69
C GLU A 311 -12.78 2.92 22.69
N ALA A 312 -12.59 4.17 22.25
CA ALA A 312 -11.54 4.52 21.30
C ALA A 312 -10.13 4.29 21.87
N ARG A 313 -9.93 4.56 23.17
CA ARG A 313 -8.67 4.29 23.88
C ARG A 313 -8.38 2.80 23.96
N LEU A 314 -9.35 2.00 24.44
CA LEU A 314 -9.23 0.55 24.54
C LEU A 314 -9.03 -0.08 23.16
N ARG A 315 -9.71 0.46 22.14
CA ARG A 315 -9.55 0.02 20.76
C ARG A 315 -8.13 0.23 20.26
N HIS A 316 -7.56 1.40 20.51
CA HIS A 316 -6.19 1.70 20.13
C HIS A 316 -5.18 0.76 20.81
N GLU A 317 -5.36 0.48 22.11
CA GLU A 317 -4.53 -0.47 22.86
C GLU A 317 -4.62 -1.90 22.31
N LEU A 318 -5.82 -2.35 21.96
CA LEU A 318 -6.05 -3.63 21.31
C LEU A 318 -5.38 -3.69 19.93
N ASP A 319 -5.54 -2.63 19.14
CA ASP A 319 -4.96 -2.51 17.80
C ASP A 319 -3.42 -2.54 17.82
N MET A 320 -2.80 -1.95 18.85
CA MET A 320 -1.37 -2.03 19.14
C MET A 320 -0.94 -3.43 19.60
N SER A 321 -1.75 -4.09 20.42
CA SER A 321 -1.50 -5.48 20.85
C SER A 321 -1.47 -6.44 19.66
N TYR A 322 -2.37 -6.28 18.69
CA TYR A 322 -2.34 -7.06 17.44
C TYR A 322 -1.05 -6.83 16.64
N VAL A 323 -0.51 -5.59 16.63
CA VAL A 323 0.76 -5.29 15.94
C VAL A 323 1.93 -6.01 16.61
N GLU A 324 2.02 -5.98 17.94
CA GLU A 324 3.10 -6.65 18.67
C GLU A 324 3.01 -8.18 18.58
N MET A 325 1.79 -8.72 18.64
CA MET A 325 1.54 -10.14 18.39
C MET A 325 2.05 -10.56 17.01
N GLN A 326 1.73 -9.79 15.97
CA GLN A 326 2.18 -10.08 14.61
C GLN A 326 3.70 -9.98 14.45
N LYS A 327 4.34 -8.95 15.03
CA LYS A 327 5.81 -8.86 15.05
C LYS A 327 6.46 -10.07 15.71
N THR A 328 5.83 -10.61 16.75
CA THR A 328 6.32 -11.79 17.47
C THR A 328 6.16 -13.04 16.62
N LYS A 329 5.02 -13.20 15.94
CA LYS A 329 4.78 -14.29 14.98
C LYS A 329 5.78 -14.26 13.83
N ASP A 330 5.99 -13.11 13.19
CA ASP A 330 6.95 -12.94 12.09
C ASP A 330 8.38 -13.31 12.54
N LYS A 331 8.77 -12.99 13.78
CA LYS A 331 10.06 -13.39 14.34
C LYS A 331 10.15 -14.90 14.56
N LEU A 332 9.10 -15.51 15.09
CA LEU A 332 9.04 -16.96 15.31
C LEU A 332 9.18 -17.72 13.98
N ASP A 333 8.45 -17.30 12.95
CA ASP A 333 8.51 -17.92 11.62
C ASP A 333 9.92 -17.83 11.01
N ARG A 334 10.61 -16.69 11.19
CA ARG A 334 12.02 -16.55 10.75
C ARG A 334 12.95 -17.51 11.48
N VAL A 335 12.84 -17.61 12.80
CA VAL A 335 13.66 -18.53 13.61
C VAL A 335 13.38 -19.98 13.22
N GLN A 336 12.12 -20.33 12.94
CA GLN A 336 11.75 -21.67 12.49
C GLN A 336 12.36 -21.99 11.12
N ASN A 337 12.27 -21.07 10.15
CA ASN A 337 12.89 -21.26 8.83
C ASN A 337 14.43 -21.38 8.92
N GLU A 338 15.07 -20.59 9.78
CA GLU A 338 16.52 -20.71 10.02
C GLU A 338 16.89 -22.05 10.64
N LYS A 339 16.10 -22.53 11.62
CA LYS A 339 16.25 -23.87 12.20
C LYS A 339 16.14 -24.95 11.12
N ASP A 340 15.08 -24.92 10.31
CA ASP A 340 14.83 -25.92 9.26
C ASP A 340 15.96 -25.94 8.22
N LYS A 341 16.46 -24.76 7.84
CA LYS A 341 17.64 -24.64 6.97
C LYS A 341 18.87 -25.28 7.62
N LYS A 342 19.14 -24.99 8.89
CA LYS A 342 20.30 -25.56 9.61
C LYS A 342 20.18 -27.08 9.77
N GLU A 343 18.98 -27.60 10.01
CA GLU A 343 18.75 -29.05 10.03
C GLU A 343 18.98 -29.70 8.65
N SER A 344 18.56 -29.04 7.57
CA SER A 344 18.83 -29.49 6.20
C SER A 344 20.32 -29.48 5.86
N ASP A 345 21.01 -28.38 6.18
CA ASP A 345 22.46 -28.25 6.00
C ASP A 345 23.19 -29.36 6.78
N LEU A 346 22.78 -29.60 8.02
CA LEU A 346 23.36 -30.64 8.88
C LEU A 346 23.17 -32.05 8.29
N LYS A 347 21.98 -32.37 7.78
CA LYS A 347 21.72 -33.64 7.09
C LYS A 347 22.62 -33.80 5.86
N SER A 348 22.74 -32.76 5.03
CA SER A 348 23.61 -32.78 3.85
C SER A 348 25.08 -32.99 4.23
N VAL A 349 25.55 -32.34 5.30
CA VAL A 349 26.90 -32.57 5.83
C VAL A 349 27.08 -34.01 6.30
N ILE A 350 26.12 -34.57 7.06
CA ILE A 350 26.18 -35.98 7.51
C ILE A 350 26.22 -36.93 6.31
N GLU A 351 25.37 -36.73 5.30
CA GLU A 351 25.35 -37.54 4.08
C GLU A 351 26.66 -37.41 3.30
N GLY A 352 27.22 -36.20 3.22
CA GLY A 352 28.53 -35.95 2.63
C GLY A 352 29.63 -36.72 3.34
N ILE A 353 29.69 -36.65 4.68
CA ILE A 353 30.65 -37.43 5.47
C ILE A 353 30.46 -38.93 5.19
N ARG A 354 29.22 -39.43 5.20
CA ARG A 354 28.93 -40.84 4.90
C ARG A 354 29.40 -41.27 3.50
N LYS A 355 29.25 -40.40 2.51
CA LYS A 355 29.58 -40.70 1.10
C LYS A 355 31.09 -40.66 0.84
N TYR A 356 31.81 -39.77 1.52
CA TYR A 356 33.20 -39.46 1.20
C TYR A 356 34.22 -39.89 2.27
N SER A 357 33.79 -40.50 3.38
CA SER A 357 34.67 -41.03 4.43
C SER A 357 34.47 -42.54 4.64
N SER A 358 35.45 -43.19 5.28
CA SER A 358 35.30 -44.58 5.72
C SER A 358 34.21 -44.70 6.79
N ASP A 359 33.59 -45.87 6.92
CA ASP A 359 32.59 -46.10 7.98
C ASP A 359 33.18 -45.79 9.37
N THR A 360 34.44 -46.16 9.63
CA THR A 360 35.17 -45.83 10.86
C THR A 360 35.28 -44.32 11.09
N ALA A 361 35.72 -43.55 10.09
CA ALA A 361 35.85 -42.09 10.20
C ALA A 361 34.48 -41.41 10.36
N PHE A 362 33.45 -41.90 9.66
CA PHE A 362 32.08 -41.44 9.79
C PHE A 362 31.56 -41.59 11.22
N TYR A 363 31.69 -42.78 11.83
CA TYR A 363 31.25 -43.01 13.20
C TYR A 363 32.07 -42.20 14.21
N GLN A 364 33.39 -42.06 14.03
CA GLN A 364 34.23 -41.23 14.90
C GLN A 364 33.82 -39.76 14.89
N ILE A 365 33.50 -39.20 13.73
CA ILE A 365 33.01 -37.82 13.60
C ILE A 365 31.67 -37.67 14.32
N LEU A 366 30.73 -38.60 14.13
CA LEU A 366 29.41 -38.52 14.76
C LEU A 366 29.46 -38.67 16.30
N VAL A 367 30.32 -39.55 16.83
CA VAL A 367 30.54 -39.70 18.29
C VAL A 367 31.16 -38.44 18.88
N SER A 368 32.20 -37.89 18.23
CA SER A 368 32.89 -36.68 18.69
C SER A 368 31.98 -35.44 18.68
N ALA A 369 31.09 -35.37 17.69
CA ALA A 369 30.08 -34.33 17.58
C ALA A 369 28.88 -34.54 18.53
N LYS A 370 28.85 -35.61 19.33
CA LYS A 370 27.74 -36.02 20.22
C LYS A 370 26.41 -36.23 19.47
N MET A 371 26.49 -36.60 18.21
CA MET A 371 25.32 -36.83 17.34
C MET A 371 24.90 -38.30 17.30
N TRP A 372 25.76 -39.20 17.80
CA TRP A 372 25.48 -40.63 17.93
C TRP A 372 26.22 -41.19 19.15
N GLN A 373 25.64 -42.22 19.79
CA GLN A 373 26.24 -42.89 20.93
C GLN A 373 26.48 -44.35 20.56
N ALA A 374 27.71 -44.82 20.69
CA ALA A 374 28.06 -46.20 20.35
C ALA A 374 27.33 -47.21 21.25
N PRO A 375 26.86 -48.35 20.72
CA PRO A 375 26.33 -49.43 21.53
C PRO A 375 27.35 -49.86 22.59
N THR A 376 26.89 -50.04 23.82
CA THR A 376 27.73 -50.51 24.94
C THR A 376 28.48 -51.78 24.55
N GLY A 377 29.82 -51.74 24.63
CA GLY A 377 30.70 -52.89 24.37
C GLY A 377 31.31 -52.97 22.97
N ARG A 378 31.12 -51.98 22.09
CA ARG A 378 31.89 -51.83 20.84
C ARG A 378 32.81 -50.63 20.88
N ASP A 379 34.10 -50.85 20.64
CA ASP A 379 35.06 -49.78 20.40
C ASP A 379 35.13 -49.48 18.90
N VAL A 380 34.51 -48.38 18.48
CA VAL A 380 34.55 -47.88 17.09
C VAL A 380 35.95 -47.41 16.67
N PHE A 381 36.92 -47.40 17.59
CA PHE A 381 38.32 -47.07 17.33
C PHE A 381 39.20 -48.30 17.04
N GLU A 382 38.67 -49.53 17.09
CA GLU A 382 39.45 -50.77 16.91
C GLU A 382 39.18 -51.55 15.59
N GLU A 383 38.26 -51.13 14.73
CA GLU A 383 38.08 -51.77 13.40
C GLU A 383 39.15 -51.31 12.40
N GLN A 384 39.73 -52.26 11.65
CA GLN A 384 40.95 -52.12 10.84
C GLN A 384 41.09 -50.76 10.12
N SER A 385 41.98 -49.96 10.68
CA SER A 385 42.25 -48.55 10.42
C SER A 385 42.70 -48.24 8.98
N ASP A 386 42.13 -47.17 8.40
CA ASP A 386 42.73 -46.02 7.69
C ASP A 386 43.89 -46.17 6.68
N ARG A 387 44.71 -47.21 6.73
CA ARG A 387 45.91 -47.39 5.91
C ARG A 387 45.56 -47.70 4.46
N ALA A 388 44.60 -48.60 4.23
CA ALA A 388 44.16 -48.99 2.90
C ALA A 388 43.46 -47.84 2.14
N ILE A 389 42.65 -47.03 2.84
CA ILE A 389 41.95 -45.89 2.23
C ILE A 389 42.90 -44.71 1.99
N ARG A 390 43.88 -44.47 2.87
CA ARG A 390 44.96 -43.49 2.61
C ARG A 390 45.84 -43.89 1.43
N GLU A 391 46.11 -45.18 1.23
CA GLU A 391 46.85 -45.69 0.07
C GLU A 391 46.06 -45.46 -1.24
N ILE A 392 44.75 -45.72 -1.25
CA ILE A 392 43.87 -45.45 -2.40
C ILE A 392 43.78 -43.94 -2.71
N TYR A 393 43.65 -43.09 -1.68
CA TYR A 393 43.57 -41.63 -1.88
C TYR A 393 44.90 -41.02 -2.36
N ASN A 394 46.03 -41.53 -1.87
CA ASN A 394 47.35 -41.11 -2.34
C ASN A 394 47.67 -41.62 -3.76
N GLN A 395 47.14 -42.77 -4.18
CA GLN A 395 47.20 -43.22 -5.58
C GLN A 395 46.37 -42.31 -6.49
N LEU A 396 45.13 -41.96 -6.10
CA LEU A 396 44.27 -41.04 -6.86
C LEU A 396 44.88 -39.63 -7.03
N LEU A 397 45.55 -39.11 -6.00
CA LEU A 397 46.28 -37.83 -6.07
C LEU A 397 47.57 -37.91 -6.89
N GLY A 398 48.24 -39.07 -6.92
CA GLY A 398 49.40 -39.31 -7.78
C GLY A 398 49.05 -39.30 -9.27
N ASP A 399 47.93 -39.96 -9.60
CA ASP A 399 47.43 -40.07 -10.99
C ASP A 399 46.92 -38.72 -11.55
N GLU A 400 46.44 -37.80 -10.71
CA GLU A 400 46.07 -36.44 -11.13
C GLU A 400 47.27 -35.51 -11.39
N VAL A 401 48.42 -35.76 -10.76
CA VAL A 401 49.64 -34.96 -10.94
C VAL A 401 50.40 -35.37 -12.20
N GLU A 402 50.40 -36.67 -12.55
CA GLU A 402 50.95 -37.14 -13.83
C GLU A 402 50.10 -36.71 -15.02
N ASN A 403 48.76 -36.73 -14.90
CA ASN A 403 47.86 -36.29 -15.99
C ASN A 403 47.84 -34.76 -16.22
N ARG A 404 48.40 -33.95 -15.30
CA ARG A 404 48.53 -32.49 -15.50
C ARG A 404 49.88 -32.05 -16.06
N GLN A 405 50.87 -32.94 -16.17
CA GLN A 405 52.17 -32.60 -16.78
C GLN A 405 52.22 -32.81 -18.30
N GLU A 406 51.21 -33.43 -18.92
CA GLU A 406 51.15 -33.61 -20.39
C GLU A 406 50.17 -32.65 -21.13
N GLY A 407 49.44 -31.79 -20.41
CA GLY A 407 48.53 -30.80 -20.99
C GLY A 407 49.10 -29.38 -20.93
N GLY A 408 49.73 -28.94 -22.02
CA GLY A 408 50.52 -27.70 -22.13
C GLY A 408 49.89 -26.42 -21.58
N SER A 409 50.76 -25.56 -21.04
CA SER A 409 50.47 -24.23 -20.53
C SER A 409 49.87 -23.30 -21.59
N PRO A 410 48.79 -22.56 -21.28
CA PRO A 410 48.61 -21.21 -21.79
C PRO A 410 49.25 -20.22 -20.81
N LYS A 411 50.10 -19.35 -21.36
CA LYS A 411 50.74 -18.23 -20.67
C LYS A 411 49.68 -17.23 -20.15
N LEU A 412 50.03 -16.58 -19.04
CA LEU A 412 49.36 -15.43 -18.41
C LEU A 412 49.00 -14.32 -19.39
#